data_AF-A0A263DQU5-F1
#
_entry.id   AF-A0A263DQU5-F1
#
_cell.length_a   1.000
_cell.length_b   1.000
_cell.length_c   1.000
_cell.angle_alpha   90.00
_cell.angle_beta   90.00
_cell.angle_gamma   90.00
#
_symmetry.space_group_name_H-M   'P 1'
#
loop_
_entity.id
_entity.type
_entity.pdbx_description
1 polymer ?
#
loop_
_entity_poly.entity_id
_entity_poly.type
_entity_poly.pdbx_seq_one_letter_code
_entity_poly.pdbx_strand_id
1 'polypeptide(L)' 'MTPTTPPFGPREHGCITEAALLLARNDGAAERLLTAHRPTPDGRCTGCGGSPSRWPCVLVVIAEEARNLTSDVRIRAAST' A
#
# COMPACT_ATOMS: atom_id res chain seq x y z
N MET A 1 -1.81 14.90 18.62
CA MET A 1 -1.68 13.96 17.49
C MET A 1 -3.07 13.43 17.20
N THR A 2 -3.72 13.89 16.15
CA THR A 2 -5.06 13.41 15.78
C THR A 2 -4.92 11.98 15.29
N PRO A 3 -5.70 11.00 15.78
CA PRO A 3 -5.71 9.68 15.16
C PRO A 3 -6.22 9.86 13.73
N THR A 4 -5.32 9.67 12.76
CA THR A 4 -5.67 9.62 11.34
C THR A 4 -6.70 8.51 11.21
N THR A 5 -7.96 8.89 11.06
CA THR A 5 -9.00 7.93 10.67
C THR A 5 -8.49 7.30 9.39
N PRO A 6 -8.27 5.98 9.36
CA PRO A 6 -7.75 5.36 8.16
C PRO A 6 -8.77 5.58 7.04
N PRO A 7 -8.33 5.80 5.79
CA PRO A 7 -9.19 6.24 4.69
C PRO A 7 -10.30 5.25 4.29
N PHE A 8 -10.42 4.13 5.00
CA PHE A 8 -11.26 2.97 4.69
C PHE A 8 -11.99 2.46 5.94
N GLY A 9 -13.20 1.95 5.76
CA GLY A 9 -13.98 1.30 6.81
C GLY A 9 -13.42 -0.06 7.25
N PRO A 10 -14.01 -0.72 8.26
CA PRO A 10 -13.48 -1.96 8.83
C PRO A 10 -13.43 -3.13 7.86
N ARG A 11 -14.43 -3.26 6.97
CA ARG A 11 -14.46 -4.31 5.94
C ARG A 11 -13.39 -4.10 4.88
N GLU A 12 -13.21 -2.84 4.48
CA GLU A 12 -12.21 -2.44 3.49
C GLU A 12 -10.80 -2.65 4.04
N HIS A 13 -10.57 -2.48 5.35
CA HIS A 13 -9.32 -2.88 6.01
C HIS A 13 -9.00 -4.36 5.82
N GLY A 14 -9.97 -5.25 6.05
CA GLY A 14 -9.74 -6.69 5.87
C GLY A 14 -9.31 -7.03 4.44
N CYS A 15 -9.98 -6.46 3.43
CA CYS A 15 -9.61 -6.66 2.03
C CYS A 15 -8.22 -6.09 1.70
N ILE A 16 -7.86 -4.94 2.25
CA ILE A 16 -6.54 -4.31 2.07
C ILE A 16 -5.45 -5.18 2.68
N THR A 17 -5.64 -5.69 3.89
CA THR A 17 -4.67 -6.56 4.58
C THR A 17 -4.43 -7.86 3.81
N GLU A 18 -5.48 -8.53 3.33
CA GLU A 18 -5.32 -9.76 2.54
C GLU A 18 -4.61 -9.50 1.20
N ALA A 19 -4.93 -8.39 0.54
CA ALA A 19 -4.22 -7.97 -0.67
C ALA A 19 -2.74 -7.65 -0.39
N ALA A 20 -2.45 -7.01 0.74
CA ALA A 20 -1.09 -6.70 1.16
C ALA A 20 -0.28 -7.96 1.47
N LEU A 21 -0.87 -8.96 2.14
CA LEU A 21 -0.27 -10.27 2.38
C LEU A 21 0.06 -11.00 1.08
N LEU A 22 -0.84 -10.96 0.09
CA LEU A 22 -0.58 -11.54 -1.22
C LEU A 22 0.54 -10.79 -1.95
N LEU A 23 0.53 -9.46 -1.91
CA LEU A 23 1.54 -8.62 -2.55
C LEU A 23 2.92 -8.81 -1.91
N ALA A 24 3.01 -8.95 -0.59
CA ALA A 24 4.26 -9.16 0.15
C ALA A 24 4.97 -10.48 -0.22
N ARG A 25 4.23 -11.47 -0.75
CA ARG A 25 4.82 -12.73 -1.27
C ARG A 25 5.54 -12.54 -2.62
N ASN A 26 5.39 -11.39 -3.26
CA ASN A 26 6.00 -11.08 -4.54
C ASN A 26 7.16 -10.10 -4.35
N ASP A 27 8.39 -10.59 -4.45
CA ASP A 27 9.59 -9.79 -4.22
C ASP A 27 9.63 -8.55 -5.13
N GLY A 28 9.76 -7.38 -4.49
CA GLY A 28 9.83 -6.08 -5.14
C GLY A 28 8.49 -5.55 -5.67
N ALA A 29 7.37 -6.26 -5.50
CA ALA A 29 6.08 -5.82 -6.04
C ALA A 29 5.56 -4.53 -5.36
N ALA A 30 5.75 -4.42 -4.04
CA ALA A 30 5.40 -3.22 -3.29
C ALA A 30 6.20 -2.00 -3.78
N GLU A 31 7.51 -2.14 -3.94
CA GLU A 31 8.39 -1.06 -4.41
C GLU A 31 8.06 -0.63 -5.85
N ARG A 32 7.76 -1.59 -6.73
CA ARG A 32 7.33 -1.30 -8.11
C ARG A 32 6.02 -0.51 -8.13
N LEU A 33 5.03 -0.89 -7.31
CA LEU A 33 3.77 -0.14 -7.20
C LEU A 33 4.00 1.27 -6.66
N LEU A 34 4.77 1.42 -5.58
CA LEU A 34 5.08 2.74 -5.01
C LEU A 34 5.88 3.63 -5.96
N THR A 35 6.66 3.04 -6.86
CA THR A 35 7.38 3.80 -7.90
C THR A 35 6.46 4.28 -9.01
N ALA A 36 5.53 3.42 -9.45
CA ALA A 36 4.62 3.67 -10.56
C ALA A 36 3.45 4.62 -10.19
N HIS A 37 3.06 4.66 -8.91
CA HIS A 37 1.94 5.48 -8.44
C HIS A 37 2.43 6.72 -7.70
N ARG A 38 2.05 7.91 -8.19
CA ARG A 38 2.41 9.20 -7.57
C ARG A 38 1.21 10.15 -7.48
N PRO A 39 1.22 11.11 -6.54
CA PRO A 39 0.21 12.16 -6.52
C PRO A 39 0.40 13.15 -7.68
N THR A 40 -0.69 13.60 -8.29
CA THR A 40 -0.73 14.80 -9.13
C THR A 40 -0.96 16.05 -8.26
N PRO A 41 -0.72 17.27 -8.79
CA PRO A 41 -1.07 18.52 -8.10
C PRO A 41 -2.54 18.60 -7.68
N ASP A 42 -3.44 17.97 -8.45
CA ASP A 42 -4.89 17.94 -8.18
C ASP A 42 -5.30 16.85 -7.17
N GLY A 43 -4.34 16.20 -6.51
CA GLY A 43 -4.60 15.18 -5.49
C GLY A 43 -5.13 13.85 -6.05
N ARG A 44 -4.85 13.54 -7.32
CA ARG A 44 -5.17 12.25 -7.95
C ARG A 44 -3.93 11.38 -8.13
N CYS A 45 -4.12 10.09 -8.40
CA CYS A 45 -3.02 9.17 -8.69
C CYS A 45 -2.68 9.14 -10.18
N THR A 46 -1.41 9.37 -10.54
CA THR A 46 -0.92 9.26 -11.93
C THR A 46 -0.89 7.82 -12.44
N GLY A 47 -0.63 6.85 -11.57
CA GLY A 47 -0.48 5.43 -11.96
C GLY A 47 -1.79 4.71 -12.27
N CYS A 48 -2.94 5.32 -11.94
CA CYS A 48 -4.26 4.68 -12.14
C CYS A 48 -4.84 4.83 -13.55
N GLY A 49 -4.19 5.59 -14.45
CA GLY A 49 -4.35 5.55 -15.91
C GLY A 49 -5.75 5.82 -16.50
N GLY A 50 -6.73 4.93 -16.26
CA GLY A 50 -8.07 4.95 -16.87
C GLY A 50 -9.17 5.57 -16.01
N SER A 51 -8.99 5.62 -14.68
CA SER A 51 -9.88 6.35 -13.77
C SER A 51 -9.04 6.87 -12.61
N PRO A 52 -8.59 8.14 -12.65
CA PRO A 52 -7.62 8.64 -11.70
C PRO A 52 -8.26 8.75 -10.32
N SER A 53 -8.01 7.74 -9.49
CA SER A 53 -8.45 7.68 -8.11
C SER A 53 -7.83 8.81 -7.28
N ARG A 54 -8.54 9.26 -6.25
CA ARG A 54 -7.99 10.20 -5.26
C ARG A 54 -6.75 9.59 -4.63
N TRP A 55 -5.74 10.42 -4.38
CA TRP A 55 -4.54 10.04 -3.65
C TRP A 55 -4.79 10.06 -2.12
N PRO A 56 -4.24 9.12 -1.34
CA PRO A 56 -3.60 7.88 -1.80
C PRO A 56 -4.63 6.92 -2.40
N CYS A 57 -4.30 6.28 -3.51
CA CYS A 57 -5.18 5.27 -4.09
C CYS A 57 -5.03 3.93 -3.33
N VAL A 58 -6.01 3.05 -3.48
CA VAL A 58 -6.03 1.74 -2.79
C VAL A 58 -4.76 0.91 -3.06
N LEU A 59 -4.19 1.00 -4.26
CA LEU A 59 -2.96 0.27 -4.60
C LEU A 59 -1.74 0.77 -3.83
N VAL A 60 -1.66 2.07 -3.56
CA VAL A 60 -0.59 2.64 -2.74
C VAL A 60 -0.74 2.19 -1.30
N VAL A 61 -1.96 2.20 -0.77
CA VAL A 61 -2.22 1.75 0.60
C VAL A 61 -1.86 0.27 0.77
N ILE A 62 -2.27 -0.59 -0.17
CA ILE A 62 -1.90 -2.01 -0.18
C ILE A 62 -0.37 -2.17 -0.25
N ALA A 63 0.31 -1.39 -1.09
CA ALA A 63 1.77 -1.47 -1.26
C ALA A 63 2.54 -0.99 -0.02
N GLU A 64 2.06 0.07 0.65
CA GLU A 64 2.64 0.53 1.92
C GLU A 64 2.48 -0.53 3.01
N GLU A 65 1.29 -1.12 3.14
CA GLU A 65 1.03 -2.21 4.08
C GLU A 65 1.92 -3.43 3.79
N ALA A 66 2.02 -3.85 2.52
CA ALA A 66 2.86 -4.97 2.10
C ALA A 66 4.34 -4.72 2.41
N ARG A 67 4.84 -3.50 2.20
CA ARG A 67 6.23 -3.12 2.51
C ARG A 67 6.51 -3.23 4.02
N ASN A 68 5.54 -2.86 4.86
CA ASN A 68 5.65 -2.98 6.31
C ASN A 68 5.73 -4.46 6.73
N LEU A 69 4.85 -5.31 6.18
CA LEU A 69 4.85 -6.75 6.41
C LEU A 69 6.18 -7.42 5.99
N THR A 70 6.73 -7.07 4.83
CA THR A 70 8.02 -7.62 4.36
C THR A 70 9.18 -7.17 5.23
N SER A 71 9.15 -5.92 5.72
CA SER A 71 10.17 -5.40 6.63
C SER A 71 10.17 -6.17 7.95
N ASP A 72 9.00 -6.45 8.52
CA ASP A 72 8.85 -7.26 9.73
C ASP A 72 9.38 -8.70 9.55
N VAL A 73 9.09 -9.33 8.40
CA VAL A 73 9.61 -10.67 8.09
C VAL A 73 11.13 -10.68 7.98
N ARG A 74 11.72 -9.68 7.32
CA ARG A 74 13.17 -9.56 7.18
C ARG A 74 13.87 -9.31 8.52
N ILE A 75 13.30 -8.47 9.41
CA ILE A 75 13.84 -8.24 10.75
C ILE A 75 13.87 -9.54 11.56
N ARG A 76 12.80 -10.34 11.48
CA ARG A 76 12.73 -11.64 12.17
C ARG A 76 13.73 -12.66 11.61
N ALA A 77 13.90 -12.73 10.30
CA ALA A 77 14.87 -13.62 9.67
C ALA A 77 16.34 -13.25 9.96
N ALA A 78 16.66 -11.96 10.13
CA ALA A 78 18.01 -11.48 10.42
C ALA A 78 18.43 -11.62 11.90
N SER A 79 17.51 -12.06 12.77
CA SER A 79 17.74 -12.20 14.22
C SER A 79 18.05 -13.65 14.66
N THR A 80 18.35 -14.55 13.71
CA THR A 80 18.63 -15.98 13.93
C THR A 80 20.03 -16.33 13.44
#